data_AF-A0A2E6LVX7-F1
#
_entry.id   AF-A0A2E6LVX7-F1
#
_cell.length_a   1.000
_cell.length_b   1.000
_cell.length_c   1.000
_cell.angle_alpha   90.00
_cell.angle_beta   90.00
_cell.angle_gamma   90.00
#
_symmetry.space_group_name_H-M   'P 1'
#
loop_
_entity.id
_entity.type
_entity.pdbx_description
1 polymer ?
#
loop_
_entity_poly.entity_id
_entity_poly.type
_entity_poly.pdbx_seq_one_letter_code
_entity_poly.pdbx_strand_id
1 'polypeptide(L)'
;MQINSLKQNIPLTCQDDFFIGLSNTLPRLNSTAQTAIKSLEEGDTPRLHDTEFNPIAKQFFEVGTSIDIIQNPSTDTADVIDHYLKQAASLLQKVYSDDFKHTPVHFNYAPNKPGTLAGFMDQKVLKLHGPQSDQLTRCIDQVDPAQWLKGEGQQWIQKVLNTPYKSKQNTFQNRLTQINLLGSIGGAFQIMIRSDLNKPTIANLFDLPLKDLEQVLTDYTTNIRHKEFDSEKLRARQERNPLLLQGQPLSSKENPHPLVNAFDHGLGFGQIFHPSTMDSDTAAHYEAAEKAAGGRQALPRQGQPIQDLSRIGLISEDALSKMPKAFQKLDLLKDIQQLQLTHGAGVNRWRLTGEFPQHCRDQGFPVAGTQSGNAAVAILFLNLASKGQFSGSEHAHKFGLYYPAMLNICGHHALCESSILFHAAADKTKLDLRVPKDLYGTILHQVHLHTLADKPDSYFNALREA
;
A
#
# COMPACT_ATOMS: atom_id res chain seq x y z
N MET A 1 41.51 50.45 -27.53
CA MET A 1 40.42 50.72 -26.56
C MET A 1 40.06 49.37 -25.95
N GLN A 2 40.77 48.95 -24.91
CA GLN A 2 40.35 48.93 -23.49
C GLN A 2 39.13 48.02 -23.24
N ILE A 3 39.04 47.14 -22.22
CA ILE A 3 39.91 46.52 -21.20
C ILE A 3 38.95 45.55 -20.45
N ASN A 4 39.40 44.34 -20.08
CA ASN A 4 38.99 43.50 -18.92
C ASN A 4 37.50 43.13 -18.71
N SER A 5 37.07 42.08 -18.01
CA SER A 5 37.62 40.87 -17.39
C SER A 5 36.40 40.20 -16.71
N LEU A 6 36.28 38.88 -16.79
CA LEU A 6 35.89 37.95 -15.71
C LEU A 6 35.25 36.68 -16.31
N LYS A 7 36.13 35.76 -16.69
CA LYS A 7 35.91 34.33 -16.49
C LYS A 7 36.08 34.06 -14.99
N GLN A 8 35.12 33.39 -14.34
CA GLN A 8 35.39 32.33 -13.37
C GLN A 8 34.12 31.57 -12.97
N ASN A 9 34.12 30.29 -13.33
CA ASN A 9 33.65 29.09 -12.60
C ASN A 9 32.20 28.97 -12.10
N ILE A 10 31.37 28.24 -12.87
CA ILE A 10 30.67 27.04 -12.38
C ILE A 10 30.69 25.98 -13.51
N PRO A 11 31.23 24.76 -13.30
CA PRO A 11 31.06 23.66 -14.25
C PRO A 11 29.63 23.13 -14.15
N LEU A 12 28.86 23.28 -15.23
CA LEU A 12 27.66 22.48 -15.49
C LEU A 12 28.13 21.07 -15.87
N THR A 13 28.09 20.13 -14.91
CA THR A 13 28.28 18.71 -15.19
C THR A 13 27.21 17.89 -14.48
N CYS A 14 26.58 17.00 -15.24
CA CYS A 14 25.62 15.96 -14.85
C CYS A 14 24.20 16.43 -14.45
N GLN A 15 23.49 17.03 -15.40
CA GLN A 15 22.06 16.76 -15.59
C GLN A 15 21.92 16.23 -17.01
N ASP A 16 21.42 14.99 -17.17
CA ASP A 16 20.54 14.55 -18.28
C ASP A 16 20.48 13.02 -18.55
N ASP A 17 21.26 12.16 -17.88
CA ASP A 17 21.30 10.72 -18.25
C ASP A 17 20.74 9.70 -17.22
N PHE A 18 19.71 10.04 -16.43
CA PHE A 18 19.07 9.03 -15.54
C PHE A 18 17.53 8.89 -15.67
N PHE A 19 16.90 9.62 -16.58
CA PHE A 19 15.45 9.49 -16.88
C PHE A 19 15.13 8.62 -18.11
N ILE A 20 16.13 7.93 -18.66
CA ILE A 20 16.03 7.16 -19.91
C ILE A 20 16.00 5.66 -19.58
N GLY A 21 14.81 5.14 -19.29
CA GLY A 21 14.62 3.70 -19.10
C GLY A 21 13.18 3.22 -19.26
N LEU A 22 12.19 4.08 -19.00
CA LEU A 22 10.76 3.76 -19.18
C LEU A 22 9.97 4.86 -19.88
N SER A 23 10.59 5.99 -20.27
CA SER A 23 9.94 7.05 -21.05
C SER A 23 10.03 6.88 -22.57
N ASN A 24 10.84 5.92 -23.06
CA ASN A 24 11.14 5.77 -24.49
C ASN A 24 10.42 4.61 -25.20
N THR A 25 9.50 3.90 -24.55
CA THR A 25 8.70 2.83 -25.19
C THR A 25 7.19 3.09 -25.25
N LEU A 26 6.70 4.21 -24.70
CA LEU A 26 5.34 4.67 -24.93
C LEU A 26 5.41 5.97 -25.76
N PRO A 27 5.02 5.97 -27.04
CA PRO A 27 4.93 7.19 -27.82
C PRO A 27 4.03 8.18 -27.09
N ARG A 28 4.44 9.45 -27.05
CA ARG A 28 3.53 10.58 -26.75
C ARG A 28 2.26 10.36 -27.58
N LEU A 29 1.17 10.02 -26.91
CA LEU A 29 -0.11 9.67 -27.52
C LEU A 29 -0.52 10.81 -28.46
N ASN A 30 -0.40 10.52 -29.76
CA ASN A 30 -0.72 11.44 -30.85
C ASN A 30 -2.22 11.73 -30.86
N SER A 31 -2.66 12.80 -31.51
CA SER A 31 -4.07 13.25 -31.60
C SER A 31 -5.08 12.14 -31.99
N THR A 32 -4.63 11.09 -32.69
CA THR A 32 -5.42 9.90 -33.00
C THR A 32 -5.81 9.06 -31.78
N ALA A 33 -5.00 9.06 -30.71
CA ALA A 33 -5.34 8.44 -29.44
C ALA A 33 -6.41 9.23 -28.67
N GLN A 34 -6.45 10.56 -28.82
CA GLN A 34 -7.57 11.36 -28.31
C GLN A 34 -8.88 11.05 -29.05
N THR A 35 -8.81 10.73 -30.35
CA THR A 35 -9.97 10.31 -31.16
C THR A 35 -10.43 8.89 -30.83
N ALA A 36 -9.51 7.96 -30.51
CA ALA A 36 -9.86 6.62 -30.02
C ALA A 36 -10.39 6.62 -28.56
N ILE A 37 -9.92 7.57 -27.73
CA ILE A 37 -10.50 7.84 -26.41
C ILE A 37 -11.93 8.37 -26.55
N LYS A 38 -12.23 9.12 -27.63
CA LYS A 38 -13.59 9.58 -27.94
C LYS A 38 -14.53 8.44 -28.34
N SER A 39 -14.04 7.37 -28.97
CA SER A 39 -14.86 6.18 -29.27
C SER A 39 -15.03 5.25 -28.07
N LEU A 40 -14.21 5.38 -27.02
CA LEU A 40 -14.42 4.74 -25.72
C LEU A 40 -15.51 5.44 -24.87
N GLU A 41 -16.01 6.61 -25.28
CA GLU A 41 -17.07 7.36 -24.58
C GLU A 41 -18.47 6.73 -24.72
N GLU A 42 -18.66 5.79 -25.67
CA GLU A 42 -19.95 5.11 -25.93
C GLU A 42 -20.00 3.68 -25.35
N GLY A 43 -18.93 3.28 -24.66
CA GLY A 43 -18.85 2.02 -23.93
C GLY A 43 -19.40 2.14 -22.52
N ASP A 44 -20.46 1.40 -22.14
CA ASP A 44 -21.06 1.23 -20.79
C ASP A 44 -20.11 0.68 -19.72
N THR A 45 -18.86 1.11 -19.72
CA THR A 45 -18.12 1.26 -18.48
C THR A 45 -18.58 2.57 -17.87
N PRO A 46 -19.32 2.56 -16.74
CA PRO A 46 -19.66 3.80 -16.06
C PRO A 46 -18.37 4.59 -15.88
N ARG A 47 -18.38 5.88 -16.25
CA ARG A 47 -17.43 6.83 -15.67
C ARG A 47 -17.74 6.78 -14.18
N LEU A 48 -17.03 5.94 -13.43
CA LEU A 48 -17.05 6.00 -11.98
C LEU A 48 -16.30 7.29 -11.67
N HIS A 49 -17.00 8.42 -11.78
CA HIS A 49 -16.51 9.69 -11.28
C HIS A 49 -16.35 9.47 -9.79
N ASP A 50 -15.11 9.56 -9.33
CA ASP A 50 -14.79 9.30 -7.94
C ASP A 50 -15.56 10.26 -7.02
N THR A 51 -16.02 11.42 -7.50
CA THR A 51 -16.87 12.33 -6.75
C THR A 51 -18.28 11.82 -6.46
N GLU A 52 -18.78 10.84 -7.22
CA GLU A 52 -20.07 10.18 -6.94
C GLU A 52 -19.95 9.12 -5.83
N PHE A 53 -18.73 8.60 -5.60
CA PHE A 53 -18.49 7.47 -4.68
C PHE A 53 -17.56 7.80 -3.50
N ASN A 54 -16.79 8.87 -3.62
CA ASN A 54 -15.84 9.38 -2.63
C ASN A 54 -16.13 10.85 -2.38
N PRO A 55 -16.75 11.20 -1.24
CA PRO A 55 -17.08 12.59 -0.97
C PRO A 55 -15.82 13.43 -0.89
N ILE A 56 -15.72 14.41 -1.80
CA ILE A 56 -14.53 15.23 -2.06
C ILE A 56 -13.96 15.80 -0.75
N ALA A 57 -14.81 16.42 0.07
CA ALA A 57 -14.40 17.01 1.35
C ALA A 57 -13.76 15.98 2.30
N LYS A 58 -14.26 14.74 2.32
CA LYS A 58 -13.73 13.68 3.17
C LYS A 58 -12.40 13.12 2.64
N GLN A 59 -12.18 13.10 1.33
CA GLN A 59 -10.87 12.77 0.78
C GLN A 59 -9.81 13.77 1.26
N PHE A 60 -10.11 15.07 1.21
CA PHE A 60 -9.19 16.11 1.69
C PHE A 60 -8.98 16.04 3.21
N PHE A 61 -10.04 15.78 3.98
CA PHE A 61 -9.92 15.53 5.42
C PHE A 61 -8.97 14.36 5.71
N GLU A 62 -9.19 13.19 5.10
CA GLU A 62 -8.37 12.01 5.35
C GLU A 62 -6.91 12.21 4.94
N VAL A 63 -6.67 12.83 3.78
CA VAL A 63 -5.30 13.08 3.30
C VAL A 63 -4.57 14.09 4.18
N GLY A 64 -5.21 15.23 4.50
CA GLY A 64 -4.62 16.24 5.38
C GLY A 64 -4.32 15.68 6.76
N THR A 65 -5.27 14.96 7.36
CA THR A 65 -5.09 14.30 8.65
C THR A 65 -3.97 13.25 8.60
N SER A 66 -3.87 12.49 7.51
CA SER A 66 -2.84 11.46 7.35
C SER A 66 -1.44 12.06 7.22
N ILE A 67 -1.28 13.17 6.49
CA ILE A 67 0.00 13.91 6.40
C ILE A 67 0.46 14.32 7.80
N ASP A 68 -0.43 14.96 8.55
CA ASP A 68 -0.14 15.46 9.87
C ASP A 68 0.21 14.35 10.87
N ILE A 69 -0.51 13.23 10.85
CA ILE A 69 -0.20 12.04 11.67
C ILE A 69 1.23 11.57 11.40
N ILE A 70 1.60 11.40 10.12
CA ILE A 70 2.93 10.86 9.77
C ILE A 70 4.05 11.85 10.10
N GLN A 71 3.82 13.14 9.90
CA GLN A 71 4.84 14.17 10.10
C GLN A 71 5.05 14.53 11.57
N ASN A 72 4.00 14.46 12.41
CA ASN A 72 4.03 15.02 13.76
C ASN A 72 3.66 14.01 14.86
N PRO A 73 4.31 12.84 14.99
CA PRO A 73 4.15 12.00 16.17
C PRO A 73 4.56 12.69 17.47
N SER A 74 3.84 12.33 18.54
CA SER A 74 4.37 12.54 19.89
C SER A 74 5.65 11.71 20.09
N THR A 75 6.52 12.12 21.02
CA THR A 75 7.77 11.38 21.27
C THR A 75 7.48 9.92 21.68
N ASP A 76 6.54 9.72 22.58
CA ASP A 76 6.15 8.39 23.05
C ASP A 76 5.58 7.51 21.91
N THR A 77 4.75 8.06 21.03
CA THR A 77 4.27 7.33 19.84
C THR A 77 5.41 6.98 18.88
N ALA A 78 6.33 7.92 18.62
CA ALA A 78 7.49 7.67 17.77
C ALA A 78 8.37 6.55 18.33
N ASP A 79 8.62 6.54 19.65
CA ASP A 79 9.43 5.54 20.33
C ASP A 79 8.79 4.14 20.27
N VAL A 80 7.46 4.06 20.43
CA VAL A 80 6.69 2.81 20.24
C VAL A 80 6.82 2.29 18.81
N ILE A 81 6.70 3.15 17.79
CA ILE A 81 6.85 2.71 16.41
C ILE A 81 8.28 2.21 16.15
N ASP A 82 9.29 2.99 16.57
CA ASP A 82 10.70 2.64 16.39
C ASP A 82 11.08 1.34 17.14
N HIS A 83 10.40 1.02 18.26
CA HIS A 83 10.54 -0.26 18.94
C HIS A 83 10.18 -1.45 18.04
N TYR A 84 8.99 -1.44 17.42
CA TYR A 84 8.58 -2.54 16.54
C TYR A 84 9.38 -2.59 15.23
N LEU A 85 9.84 -1.44 14.72
CA LEU A 85 10.74 -1.41 13.56
C LEU A 85 12.07 -2.10 13.86
N LYS A 86 12.64 -1.87 15.05
CA LYS A 86 13.84 -2.58 15.51
C LYS A 86 13.59 -4.08 15.69
N GLN A 87 12.43 -4.48 16.23
CA GLN A 87 12.07 -5.90 16.30
C GLN A 87 11.98 -6.54 14.90
N ALA A 88 11.40 -5.85 13.92
CA ALA A 88 11.38 -6.28 12.53
C ALA A 88 12.81 -6.43 11.95
N ALA A 89 13.69 -5.47 12.25
CA ALA A 89 15.09 -5.52 11.83
C ALA A 89 15.82 -6.74 12.43
N SER A 90 15.71 -6.95 13.74
CA SER A 90 16.30 -8.10 14.44
C SER A 90 15.75 -9.43 13.92
N LEU A 91 14.44 -9.51 13.65
CA LEU A 91 13.83 -10.70 13.06
C LEU A 91 14.42 -11.02 11.69
N LEU A 92 14.54 -10.03 10.80
CA LEU A 92 15.14 -10.24 9.48
C LEU A 92 16.61 -10.63 9.59
N GLN A 93 17.36 -10.06 10.54
CA GLN A 93 18.74 -10.50 10.79
C GLN A 93 18.79 -11.98 11.23
N LYS A 94 17.88 -12.40 12.11
CA LYS A 94 17.74 -13.79 12.55
C LYS A 94 17.37 -14.72 11.39
N VAL A 95 16.42 -14.34 10.53
CA VAL A 95 16.01 -15.07 9.32
C VAL A 95 17.20 -15.38 8.40
N TYR A 96 18.11 -14.43 8.23
CA TYR A 96 19.25 -14.55 7.32
C TYR A 96 20.52 -15.11 8.00
N SER A 97 20.46 -15.49 9.29
CA SER A 97 21.57 -16.13 9.98
C SER A 97 21.76 -17.58 9.52
N ASP A 98 22.95 -18.14 9.77
CA ASP A 98 23.25 -19.54 9.44
C ASP A 98 22.30 -20.54 10.12
N ASP A 99 21.77 -20.18 11.30
CA ASP A 99 20.85 -21.02 12.08
C ASP A 99 19.46 -21.16 11.41
N PHE A 100 19.01 -20.15 10.67
CA PHE A 100 17.63 -20.08 10.16
C PHE A 100 17.52 -20.00 8.63
N LYS A 101 18.54 -19.53 7.92
CA LYS A 101 18.44 -19.24 6.48
C LYS A 101 18.03 -20.45 5.64
N HIS A 102 18.42 -21.65 6.08
CA HIS A 102 18.11 -22.92 5.42
C HIS A 102 16.91 -23.66 6.01
N THR A 103 16.21 -23.09 7.00
CA THR A 103 15.03 -23.72 7.58
C THR A 103 13.95 -23.94 6.50
N PRO A 104 13.38 -25.15 6.39
CA PRO A 104 12.31 -25.44 5.43
C PRO A 104 11.06 -24.58 5.68
N VAL A 105 10.47 -24.07 4.60
CA VAL A 105 9.15 -23.43 4.57
C VAL A 105 8.23 -24.25 3.69
N HIS A 106 7.16 -24.77 4.28
CA HIS A 106 6.18 -25.64 3.64
C HIS A 106 4.98 -24.84 3.13
N PHE A 107 4.48 -25.23 1.96
CA PHE A 107 3.28 -24.66 1.35
C PHE A 107 2.19 -25.73 1.23
N ASN A 108 0.93 -25.38 1.53
CA ASN A 108 -0.17 -26.36 1.51
C ASN A 108 -0.39 -27.03 0.14
N TYR A 109 -0.11 -26.31 -0.95
CA TYR A 109 -0.25 -26.83 -2.32
C TYR A 109 0.97 -27.65 -2.78
N ALA A 110 2.06 -27.63 -2.01
CA ALA A 110 3.29 -28.36 -2.33
C ALA A 110 4.05 -28.77 -1.04
N PRO A 111 3.43 -29.54 -0.13
CA PRO A 111 4.02 -29.80 1.20
C PRO A 111 5.34 -30.56 1.12
N ASN A 112 5.54 -31.35 0.06
CA ASN A 112 6.72 -32.18 -0.19
C ASN A 112 7.85 -31.46 -0.95
N LYS A 113 7.69 -30.16 -1.27
CA LYS A 113 8.71 -29.34 -1.94
C LYS A 113 8.93 -28.04 -1.16
N PRO A 114 9.49 -28.10 0.06
CA PRO A 114 9.71 -26.90 0.85
C PRO A 114 10.74 -25.98 0.19
N GLY A 115 10.51 -24.67 0.30
CA GLY A 115 11.53 -23.65 0.04
C GLY A 115 12.41 -23.43 1.27
N THR A 116 13.42 -22.58 1.16
CA THR A 116 14.18 -22.09 2.32
C THR A 116 13.55 -20.83 2.89
N LEU A 117 13.71 -20.59 4.19
CA LEU A 117 13.20 -19.39 4.85
C LEU A 117 13.77 -18.11 4.24
N ALA A 118 15.09 -18.06 4.01
CA ALA A 118 15.72 -16.90 3.36
C ALA A 118 15.16 -16.68 1.95
N GLY A 119 15.09 -17.72 1.13
CA GLY A 119 14.55 -17.62 -0.24
C GLY A 119 13.07 -17.23 -0.27
N PHE A 120 12.29 -17.66 0.73
CA PHE A 120 10.90 -17.24 0.89
C PHE A 120 10.79 -15.75 1.25
N MET A 121 11.62 -15.26 2.18
CA MET A 121 11.65 -13.85 2.57
C MET A 121 12.20 -12.95 1.46
N ASP A 122 13.14 -13.43 0.65
CA ASP A 122 13.60 -12.75 -0.56
C ASP A 122 12.44 -12.51 -1.54
N GLN A 123 11.59 -13.52 -1.75
CA GLN A 123 10.44 -13.41 -2.65
C GLN A 123 9.30 -12.55 -2.09
N LYS A 124 9.01 -12.69 -0.79
CA LYS A 124 7.82 -12.07 -0.16
C LYS A 124 8.08 -10.73 0.49
N VAL A 125 9.33 -10.37 0.75
CA VAL A 125 9.73 -9.10 1.37
C VAL A 125 10.71 -8.36 0.47
N LEU A 126 11.92 -8.90 0.20
CA LEU A 126 12.96 -8.14 -0.50
C LEU A 126 12.53 -7.73 -1.90
N LYS A 127 12.02 -8.65 -2.72
CA LYS A 127 11.62 -8.36 -4.10
C LYS A 127 10.53 -7.28 -4.17
N LEU A 128 9.62 -7.23 -3.19
CA LEU A 128 8.56 -6.23 -3.11
C LEU A 128 9.09 -4.82 -2.79
N HIS A 129 10.26 -4.71 -2.17
CA HIS A 129 10.85 -3.41 -1.84
C HIS A 129 12.08 -3.08 -2.70
N GLY A 130 12.36 -3.88 -3.74
CA GLY A 130 13.48 -3.63 -4.64
C GLY A 130 13.28 -2.41 -5.56
N PRO A 131 14.36 -1.85 -6.11
CA PRO A 131 14.31 -0.61 -6.89
C PRO A 131 13.42 -0.68 -8.15
N GLN A 132 13.24 -1.89 -8.69
CA GLN A 132 12.38 -2.16 -9.85
C GLN A 132 10.95 -2.58 -9.48
N SER A 133 10.60 -2.58 -8.18
CA SER A 133 9.26 -2.94 -7.75
C SER A 133 8.22 -1.89 -8.16
N ASP A 134 6.97 -2.31 -8.22
CA ASP A 134 5.82 -1.42 -8.37
C ASP A 134 5.28 -0.90 -7.01
N GLN A 135 5.87 -1.32 -5.88
CA GLN A 135 5.48 -0.82 -4.56
C GLN A 135 5.90 0.64 -4.37
N LEU A 136 5.04 1.43 -3.71
CA LEU A 136 5.31 2.84 -3.36
C LEU A 136 6.49 3.00 -2.41
N THR A 137 6.60 2.07 -1.47
CA THR A 137 7.61 2.05 -0.43
C THR A 137 8.83 1.22 -0.84
N ARG A 138 9.13 1.19 -2.14
CA ARG A 138 10.32 0.52 -2.63
C ARG A 138 11.57 1.35 -2.37
N CYS A 139 12.72 0.71 -2.52
CA CYS A 139 14.01 1.37 -2.55
C CYS A 139 14.06 2.38 -3.69
N ILE A 140 14.31 3.64 -3.33
CA ILE A 140 14.59 4.72 -4.29
C ILE A 140 16.07 5.12 -4.31
N ASP A 141 16.88 4.51 -3.45
CA ASP A 141 18.33 4.71 -3.47
C ASP A 141 18.90 4.12 -4.79
N GLN A 142 20.01 4.69 -5.25
CA GLN A 142 20.75 4.16 -6.40
C GLN A 142 21.45 2.86 -6.01
N VAL A 143 20.72 1.75 -6.16
CA VAL A 143 21.16 0.39 -5.85
C VAL A 143 21.10 -0.42 -7.14
N ASP A 144 22.13 -1.23 -7.41
CA ASP A 144 22.14 -2.11 -8.59
C ASP A 144 21.06 -3.20 -8.41
N PRO A 145 20.02 -3.24 -9.27
CA PRO A 145 18.99 -4.27 -9.18
C PRO A 145 19.57 -5.70 -9.22
N ALA A 146 20.72 -5.92 -9.86
CA ALA A 146 21.37 -7.23 -9.94
C ALA A 146 22.05 -7.66 -8.63
N GLN A 147 22.35 -6.71 -7.72
CA GLN A 147 22.89 -6.99 -6.38
C GLN A 147 21.81 -7.04 -5.30
N TRP A 148 20.58 -6.61 -5.60
CA TRP A 148 19.51 -6.51 -4.61
C TRP A 148 19.30 -7.79 -3.80
N LEU A 149 19.16 -8.93 -4.48
CA LEU A 149 18.99 -10.24 -3.84
C LEU A 149 20.32 -10.91 -3.43
N LYS A 150 21.46 -10.24 -3.63
CA LYS A 150 22.80 -10.73 -3.25
C LYS A 150 23.33 -10.10 -1.96
N GLY A 151 22.49 -9.34 -1.24
CA GLY A 151 22.80 -8.80 0.08
C GLY A 151 22.52 -7.30 0.21
N GLU A 152 22.54 -6.53 -0.89
CA GLU A 152 22.30 -5.08 -0.82
C GLU A 152 20.88 -4.75 -0.33
N GLY A 153 19.87 -5.51 -0.77
CA GLY A 153 18.50 -5.32 -0.30
C GLY A 153 18.33 -5.59 1.20
N GLN A 154 19.05 -6.59 1.73
CA GLN A 154 19.05 -6.88 3.17
C GLN A 154 19.69 -5.73 3.95
N GLN A 155 20.87 -5.27 3.52
CA GLN A 155 21.55 -4.14 4.15
C GLN A 155 20.70 -2.86 4.12
N TRP A 156 20.03 -2.62 3.00
CA TRP A 156 19.15 -1.46 2.84
C TRP A 156 17.93 -1.53 3.78
N ILE A 157 17.22 -2.66 3.82
CA ILE A 157 16.08 -2.82 4.75
C ILE A 157 16.54 -2.68 6.20
N GLN A 158 17.69 -3.26 6.57
CA GLN A 158 18.27 -3.11 7.91
C GLN A 158 18.54 -1.64 8.24
N LYS A 159 19.14 -0.89 7.31
CA LYS A 159 19.37 0.56 7.48
C LYS A 159 18.04 1.31 7.65
N VAL A 160 17.06 1.05 6.80
CA VAL A 160 15.75 1.72 6.84
C VAL A 160 15.04 1.45 8.17
N LEU A 161 14.91 0.19 8.58
CA LEU A 161 14.21 -0.17 9.82
C LEU A 161 14.91 0.35 11.08
N ASN A 162 16.24 0.43 11.08
CA ASN A 162 17.00 0.94 12.23
C ASN A 162 17.14 2.47 12.27
N THR A 163 16.67 3.20 11.25
CA THR A 163 16.75 4.67 11.23
C THR A 163 15.68 5.26 12.16
N PRO A 164 16.03 5.93 13.27
CA PRO A 164 15.03 6.47 14.20
C PRO A 164 14.19 7.59 13.58
N TYR A 165 12.97 7.80 14.07
CA TYR A 165 12.08 8.88 13.63
C TYR A 165 12.75 10.27 13.67
N LYS A 166 13.47 10.58 14.76
CA LYS A 166 14.13 11.90 14.96
C LYS A 166 15.36 12.11 14.06
N SER A 167 15.79 11.10 13.30
CA SER A 167 16.94 11.22 12.41
C SER A 167 16.62 12.08 11.20
N LYS A 168 17.54 12.98 10.82
CA LYS A 168 17.46 13.73 9.57
C LYS A 168 17.48 12.84 8.31
N GLN A 169 17.92 11.60 8.45
CA GLN A 169 17.93 10.60 7.38
C GLN A 169 16.56 9.91 7.21
N ASN A 170 15.64 10.07 8.17
CA ASN A 170 14.28 9.54 8.07
C ASN A 170 13.39 10.53 7.30
N THR A 171 13.49 10.48 5.98
CA THR A 171 12.61 11.26 5.09
C THR A 171 11.16 10.78 5.22
N PHE A 172 10.21 11.60 4.76
CA PHE A 172 8.79 11.22 4.73
C PHE A 172 8.56 9.87 4.03
N GLN A 173 9.20 9.66 2.87
CA GLN A 173 9.11 8.40 2.14
C GLN A 173 9.76 7.22 2.89
N ASN A 174 10.90 7.44 3.56
CA ASN A 174 11.50 6.41 4.40
C ASN A 174 10.57 6.03 5.56
N ARG A 175 9.85 7.00 6.14
CA ARG A 175 8.87 6.72 7.20
C ARG A 175 7.69 5.88 6.70
N LEU A 176 7.13 6.21 5.53
CA LEU A 176 6.09 5.36 4.92
C LEU A 176 6.62 3.94 4.66
N THR A 177 7.87 3.85 4.22
CA THR A 177 8.53 2.58 3.93
C THR A 177 8.74 1.70 5.16
N GLN A 178 9.24 2.30 6.24
CA GLN A 178 9.37 1.63 7.53
C GLN A 178 8.04 1.00 7.97
N ILE A 179 6.95 1.78 7.91
CA ILE A 179 5.63 1.31 8.34
C ILE A 179 5.13 0.20 7.41
N ASN A 180 5.23 0.35 6.08
CA ASN A 180 4.76 -0.68 5.15
C ASN A 180 5.56 -2.00 5.22
N LEU A 181 6.85 -1.94 5.57
CA LEU A 181 7.66 -3.14 5.78
C LEU A 181 7.07 -4.07 6.85
N LEU A 182 6.41 -3.52 7.88
CA LEU A 182 5.72 -4.33 8.90
C LEU A 182 4.59 -5.18 8.29
N GLY A 183 3.85 -4.61 7.34
CA GLY A 183 2.83 -5.32 6.58
C GLY A 183 3.40 -6.39 5.65
N SER A 184 4.48 -6.08 4.93
CA SER A 184 5.16 -7.04 4.06
C SER A 184 5.68 -8.25 4.83
N ILE A 185 6.33 -8.02 5.98
CA ILE A 185 6.80 -9.08 6.88
C ILE A 185 5.61 -9.88 7.43
N GLY A 186 4.58 -9.20 7.93
CA GLY A 186 3.36 -9.85 8.39
C GLY A 186 2.67 -10.68 7.30
N GLY A 187 2.67 -10.21 6.06
CA GLY A 187 2.15 -10.91 4.88
C GLY A 187 2.91 -12.20 4.58
N ALA A 188 4.23 -12.20 4.74
CA ALA A 188 5.05 -13.41 4.63
C ALA A 188 4.65 -14.44 5.70
N PHE A 189 4.53 -14.03 6.96
CA PHE A 189 4.10 -14.93 8.05
C PHE A 189 2.65 -15.41 7.89
N GLN A 190 1.75 -14.55 7.40
CA GLN A 190 0.37 -14.93 7.08
C GLN A 190 0.31 -16.09 6.06
N ILE A 191 1.24 -16.16 5.12
CA ILE A 191 1.35 -17.29 4.19
C ILE A 191 1.90 -18.53 4.92
N MET A 192 2.95 -18.36 5.74
CA MET A 192 3.56 -19.47 6.47
C MET A 192 2.58 -20.16 7.42
N ILE A 193 1.74 -19.41 8.16
CA ILE A 193 0.79 -19.97 9.13
C ILE A 193 -0.31 -20.84 8.49
N ARG A 194 -0.44 -20.84 7.15
CA ARG A 194 -1.38 -21.73 6.45
C ARG A 194 -0.99 -23.19 6.57
N SER A 195 0.29 -23.48 6.79
CA SER A 195 0.80 -24.84 7.01
C SER A 195 1.19 -25.03 8.47
N ASP A 196 0.60 -26.02 9.14
CA ASP A 196 0.94 -26.37 10.52
C ASP A 196 2.41 -26.77 10.68
N LEU A 197 3.03 -27.29 9.62
CA LEU A 197 4.45 -27.66 9.58
C LEU A 197 5.38 -26.45 9.81
N ASN A 198 4.91 -25.23 9.53
CA ASN A 198 5.71 -24.02 9.74
C ASN A 198 5.59 -23.46 11.16
N LYS A 199 4.61 -23.89 11.97
CA LYS A 199 4.36 -23.31 13.31
C LYS A 199 5.58 -23.42 14.25
N PRO A 200 6.32 -24.54 14.33
CA PRO A 200 7.52 -24.61 15.17
C PRO A 200 8.60 -23.62 14.75
N THR A 201 8.78 -23.41 13.43
CA THR A 201 9.72 -22.42 12.89
C THR A 201 9.32 -21.00 13.29
N ILE A 202 8.04 -20.66 13.17
CA ILE A 202 7.51 -19.34 13.56
C ILE A 202 7.70 -19.13 15.07
N ALA A 203 7.35 -20.12 15.89
CA ALA A 203 7.52 -20.09 17.34
C ALA A 203 8.99 -19.80 17.72
N ASN A 204 9.94 -20.49 17.09
CA ASN A 204 11.37 -20.29 17.31
C ASN A 204 11.86 -18.91 16.85
N LEU A 205 11.41 -18.43 15.68
CA LEU A 205 11.80 -17.10 15.18
C LEU A 205 11.39 -15.98 16.14
N PHE A 206 10.19 -16.05 16.71
CA PHE A 206 9.65 -15.04 17.64
C PHE A 206 9.94 -15.31 19.11
N ASP A 207 10.73 -16.34 19.44
CA ASP A 207 11.05 -16.76 20.80
C ASP A 207 9.77 -16.91 21.67
N LEU A 208 8.79 -17.59 21.09
CA LEU A 208 7.44 -17.75 21.60
C LEU A 208 7.13 -19.25 21.77
N PRO A 209 6.71 -19.73 22.95
CA PRO A 209 6.24 -21.10 23.11
C PRO A 209 5.12 -21.44 22.12
N LEU A 210 5.10 -22.68 21.61
CA LEU A 210 4.13 -23.09 20.58
C LEU A 210 2.66 -22.86 21.01
N LYS A 211 2.35 -23.13 22.29
CA LYS A 211 1.02 -22.87 22.86
C LYS A 211 0.64 -21.38 22.80
N ASP A 212 1.60 -20.50 23.07
CA ASP A 212 1.37 -19.06 23.06
C ASP A 212 1.24 -18.55 21.61
N LEU A 213 2.00 -19.12 20.67
CA LEU A 213 1.80 -18.88 19.25
C LEU A 213 0.38 -19.27 18.82
N GLU A 214 -0.09 -20.45 19.20
CA GLU A 214 -1.45 -20.89 18.89
C GLU A 214 -2.50 -19.93 19.43
N GLN A 215 -2.33 -19.45 20.67
CA GLN A 215 -3.24 -18.44 21.23
C GLN A 215 -3.21 -17.14 20.43
N VAL A 216 -2.03 -16.64 20.04
CA VAL A 216 -1.90 -15.43 19.21
C VAL A 216 -2.62 -15.61 17.86
N LEU A 217 -2.48 -16.77 17.23
CA LEU A 217 -3.14 -17.06 15.96
C LEU A 217 -4.66 -17.22 16.11
N THR A 218 -5.12 -17.83 17.20
CA THR A 218 -6.55 -17.94 17.53
C THR A 218 -7.16 -16.57 17.78
N ASP A 219 -6.53 -15.71 18.59
CA ASP A 219 -7.02 -14.35 18.84
C ASP A 219 -7.08 -13.55 17.52
N TYR A 220 -6.02 -13.62 16.70
CA TYR A 220 -5.98 -12.95 15.40
C TYR A 220 -7.07 -13.42 14.43
N THR A 221 -7.27 -14.73 14.31
CA THR A 221 -8.30 -15.29 13.40
C THR A 221 -9.71 -15.19 13.95
N THR A 222 -9.89 -15.04 15.26
CA THR A 222 -11.21 -14.83 15.86
C THR A 222 -11.63 -13.36 15.78
N ASN A 223 -10.69 -12.46 16.07
CA ASN A 223 -11.01 -11.05 16.25
C ASN A 223 -10.75 -10.19 15.02
N ILE A 224 -9.68 -10.45 14.27
CA ILE A 224 -9.27 -9.56 13.17
C ILE A 224 -9.59 -10.17 11.81
N ARG A 225 -9.02 -11.35 11.53
CA ARG A 225 -9.15 -12.03 10.23
C ARG A 225 -10.08 -13.23 10.31
N HIS A 226 -11.28 -13.01 10.84
CA HIS A 226 -12.32 -14.04 10.93
C HIS A 226 -12.91 -14.39 9.57
N LYS A 227 -13.68 -15.49 9.52
CA LYS A 227 -14.21 -16.04 8.25
C LYS A 227 -14.95 -15.02 7.39
N GLU A 228 -15.71 -14.12 7.99
CA GLU A 228 -16.46 -13.08 7.27
C GLU A 228 -15.52 -12.03 6.66
N PHE A 229 -14.37 -11.75 7.29
CA PHE A 229 -13.37 -10.81 6.78
C PHE A 229 -12.98 -11.20 5.35
N ASP A 230 -12.63 -12.46 5.08
CA ASP A 230 -12.24 -12.92 3.75
C ASP A 230 -13.42 -13.38 2.87
N SER A 231 -14.67 -13.07 3.25
CA SER A 231 -15.83 -13.48 2.46
C SER A 231 -15.93 -12.74 1.12
N GLU A 232 -16.27 -13.47 0.07
CA GLU A 232 -16.48 -12.90 -1.27
C GLU A 232 -17.56 -11.82 -1.24
N LYS A 233 -18.66 -12.05 -0.50
CA LYS A 233 -19.75 -11.08 -0.34
C LYS A 233 -19.27 -9.69 0.10
N LEU A 234 -18.39 -9.64 1.10
CA LEU A 234 -17.90 -8.37 1.65
C LEU A 234 -16.78 -7.77 0.83
N ARG A 235 -15.90 -8.63 0.28
CA ARG A 235 -14.66 -8.20 -0.39
C ARG A 235 -14.68 -8.30 -1.91
N ALA A 236 -15.83 -8.57 -2.51
CA ALA A 236 -15.96 -8.71 -3.95
C ALA A 236 -15.34 -7.51 -4.67
N ARG A 237 -14.45 -7.84 -5.60
CA ARG A 237 -13.72 -6.89 -6.41
C ARG A 237 -13.37 -7.51 -7.74
N GLN A 238 -13.34 -6.68 -8.75
CA GLN A 238 -13.02 -7.03 -10.12
C GLN A 238 -11.84 -6.20 -10.57
N GLU A 239 -10.93 -6.79 -11.31
CA GLU A 239 -9.84 -6.05 -11.91
C GLU A 239 -10.36 -5.03 -12.93
N ARG A 240 -9.78 -3.83 -12.91
CA ARG A 240 -9.98 -2.83 -13.95
C ARG A 240 -9.23 -3.27 -15.20
N ASN A 241 -9.84 -3.02 -16.35
CA ASN A 241 -9.30 -3.41 -17.64
C ASN A 241 -7.85 -2.89 -17.85
N PRO A 242 -6.86 -3.79 -17.94
CA PRO A 242 -5.47 -3.40 -18.03
C PRO A 242 -5.07 -2.96 -19.43
N LEU A 243 -3.92 -2.29 -19.53
CA LEU A 243 -3.29 -1.95 -20.79
C LEU A 243 -2.36 -3.08 -21.25
N LEU A 244 -2.48 -3.44 -22.52
CA LEU A 244 -1.47 -4.20 -23.26
C LEU A 244 -0.21 -3.36 -23.46
N LEU A 245 0.88 -4.00 -23.90
CA LEU A 245 2.19 -3.35 -24.09
C LEU A 245 2.12 -2.15 -25.05
N GLN A 246 1.22 -2.21 -26.02
CA GLN A 246 0.95 -1.15 -27.00
C GLN A 246 0.11 0.01 -26.45
N GLY A 247 -0.27 -0.04 -25.16
CA GLY A 247 -1.08 0.99 -24.50
C GLY A 247 -2.58 0.93 -24.80
N GLN A 248 -3.05 -0.13 -25.46
CA GLN A 248 -4.48 -0.38 -25.70
C GLN A 248 -5.09 -1.14 -24.52
N PRO A 249 -6.36 -0.91 -24.16
CA PRO A 249 -7.04 -1.72 -23.17
C PRO A 249 -7.15 -3.18 -23.65
N LEU A 250 -6.99 -4.13 -22.73
CA LEU A 250 -7.08 -5.56 -23.01
C LEU A 250 -8.46 -5.93 -23.54
N SER A 251 -9.52 -5.45 -22.89
CA SER A 251 -10.90 -5.73 -23.25
C SER A 251 -11.60 -4.51 -23.85
N SER A 252 -12.55 -4.72 -24.77
CA SER A 252 -13.43 -3.66 -25.27
C SER A 252 -14.86 -4.18 -25.40
N LYS A 253 -15.80 -3.32 -25.82
CA LYS A 253 -17.17 -3.76 -26.14
C LYS A 253 -17.17 -4.74 -27.33
N GLU A 254 -16.29 -4.47 -28.30
CA GLU A 254 -16.16 -5.24 -29.53
C GLU A 254 -15.40 -6.55 -29.31
N ASN A 255 -14.52 -6.60 -28.31
CA ASN A 255 -13.76 -7.79 -27.92
C ASN A 255 -13.75 -7.96 -26.39
N PRO A 256 -14.81 -8.52 -25.79
CA PRO A 256 -14.90 -8.70 -24.36
C PRO A 256 -14.02 -9.89 -23.91
N HIS A 257 -13.17 -9.67 -22.91
CA HIS A 257 -12.46 -10.76 -22.23
C HIS A 257 -13.13 -11.06 -20.89
N PRO A 258 -13.41 -12.34 -20.58
CA PRO A 258 -14.02 -12.70 -19.31
C PRO A 258 -13.00 -12.59 -18.17
N LEU A 259 -13.51 -12.27 -16.98
CA LEU A 259 -12.74 -12.36 -15.75
C LEU A 259 -12.82 -13.78 -15.19
N VAL A 260 -11.78 -14.19 -14.47
CA VAL A 260 -11.72 -15.47 -13.73
C VAL A 260 -11.44 -15.23 -12.26
N ASN A 261 -11.77 -16.20 -11.42
CA ASN A 261 -11.46 -16.12 -10.00
C ASN A 261 -9.95 -16.30 -9.76
N ALA A 262 -9.31 -15.28 -9.17
CA ALA A 262 -7.88 -15.31 -8.87
C ALA A 262 -7.49 -16.50 -7.95
N PHE A 263 -8.41 -16.99 -7.13
CA PHE A 263 -8.15 -18.11 -6.22
C PHE A 263 -7.83 -19.39 -6.99
N ASP A 264 -8.54 -19.65 -8.10
CA ASP A 264 -8.39 -20.85 -8.93
C ASP A 264 -7.01 -20.90 -9.61
N HIS A 265 -6.32 -19.76 -9.67
CA HIS A 265 -4.99 -19.59 -10.23
C HIS A 265 -3.90 -19.34 -9.17
N GLY A 266 -4.25 -19.40 -7.87
CA GLY A 266 -3.30 -19.13 -6.78
C GLY A 266 -2.85 -17.67 -6.65
N LEU A 267 -3.58 -16.74 -7.27
CA LEU A 267 -3.25 -15.30 -7.33
C LEU A 267 -3.98 -14.45 -6.28
N GLY A 268 -4.75 -15.08 -5.38
CA GLY A 268 -5.37 -14.44 -4.24
C GLY A 268 -6.89 -14.36 -4.34
N PHE A 269 -7.46 -13.16 -4.18
CA PHE A 269 -8.91 -12.93 -4.12
C PHE A 269 -9.36 -11.85 -5.10
N GLY A 270 -10.51 -12.06 -5.72
CA GLY A 270 -11.13 -11.16 -6.68
C GLY A 270 -11.22 -11.80 -8.07
N GLN A 271 -11.93 -11.12 -8.95
CA GLN A 271 -12.05 -11.49 -10.36
C GLN A 271 -10.96 -10.76 -11.16
N ILE A 272 -10.15 -11.47 -11.93
CA ILE A 272 -8.97 -10.93 -12.64
C ILE A 272 -9.01 -11.29 -14.12
N PHE A 273 -8.24 -10.55 -14.92
CA PHE A 273 -7.89 -11.03 -16.26
C PHE A 273 -6.75 -12.06 -16.14
N HIS A 274 -6.81 -13.12 -16.95
CA HIS A 274 -5.81 -14.17 -16.91
C HIS A 274 -5.54 -14.73 -18.31
N PRO A 275 -4.29 -15.04 -18.69
CA PRO A 275 -3.95 -15.58 -20.01
C PRO A 275 -4.77 -16.80 -20.44
N SER A 276 -5.30 -17.58 -19.51
CA SER A 276 -6.15 -18.75 -19.82
C SER A 276 -7.47 -18.43 -20.52
N THR A 277 -7.89 -17.16 -20.55
CA THR A 277 -9.11 -16.70 -21.24
C THR A 277 -8.82 -15.89 -22.50
N MET A 278 -7.59 -15.94 -22.99
CA MET A 278 -7.10 -15.15 -24.11
C MET A 278 -6.59 -16.08 -25.22
N ASP A 279 -6.60 -15.62 -26.46
CA ASP A 279 -5.83 -16.27 -27.52
C ASP A 279 -4.32 -16.11 -27.26
N SER A 280 -3.50 -16.91 -27.95
CA SER A 280 -2.06 -16.95 -27.70
C SER A 280 -1.33 -15.62 -27.93
N ASP A 281 -1.78 -14.80 -28.89
CA ASP A 281 -1.14 -13.53 -29.21
C ASP A 281 -1.48 -12.48 -28.15
N THR A 282 -2.76 -12.40 -27.77
CA THR A 282 -3.23 -11.51 -26.69
C THR A 282 -2.58 -11.88 -25.35
N ALA A 283 -2.51 -13.17 -25.02
CA ALA A 283 -1.84 -13.67 -23.83
C ALA A 283 -0.36 -13.24 -23.76
N ALA A 284 0.38 -13.38 -24.87
CA ALA A 284 1.79 -12.99 -24.92
C ALA A 284 1.99 -11.48 -24.71
N HIS A 285 1.13 -10.65 -25.29
CA HIS A 285 1.16 -9.20 -25.09
C HIS A 285 0.78 -8.79 -23.66
N TYR A 286 -0.21 -9.47 -23.08
CA TYR A 286 -0.60 -9.31 -21.69
C TYR A 286 0.58 -9.62 -20.76
N GLU A 287 1.20 -10.79 -20.88
CA GLU A 287 2.33 -11.20 -20.05
C GLU A 287 3.55 -10.27 -20.22
N ALA A 288 3.81 -9.82 -21.45
CA ALA A 288 4.86 -8.85 -21.71
C ALA A 288 4.60 -7.49 -21.03
N ALA A 289 3.35 -7.02 -21.03
CA ALA A 289 2.96 -5.80 -20.33
C ALA A 289 3.09 -5.94 -18.80
N GLU A 290 2.71 -7.09 -18.25
CA GLU A 290 2.86 -7.37 -16.80
C GLU A 290 4.33 -7.37 -16.38
N LYS A 291 5.18 -8.01 -17.19
CA LYS A 291 6.63 -8.05 -16.96
C LYS A 291 7.24 -6.65 -17.06
N ALA A 292 6.87 -5.86 -18.07
CA ALA A 292 7.37 -4.50 -18.26
C ALA A 292 6.95 -3.57 -17.10
N ALA A 293 5.76 -3.80 -16.53
CA ALA A 293 5.23 -3.02 -15.41
C ALA A 293 5.70 -3.52 -14.03
N GLY A 294 6.59 -4.51 -13.96
CA GLY A 294 7.14 -5.01 -12.69
C GLY A 294 6.17 -5.87 -11.88
N GLY A 295 5.19 -6.51 -12.53
CA GLY A 295 4.26 -7.47 -11.90
C GLY A 295 2.85 -6.93 -11.62
N ARG A 296 2.55 -5.67 -11.94
CA ARG A 296 1.17 -5.18 -12.01
C ARG A 296 1.00 -4.27 -13.21
N GLN A 297 0.13 -4.68 -14.13
CA GLN A 297 -0.09 -3.98 -15.38
C GLN A 297 -0.59 -2.55 -15.19
N ALA A 298 -0.22 -1.70 -16.14
CA ALA A 298 -0.76 -0.37 -16.26
C ALA A 298 -2.26 -0.41 -16.59
N LEU A 299 -2.97 0.68 -16.28
CA LEU A 299 -4.40 0.84 -16.54
C LEU A 299 -4.60 2.20 -17.23
N PRO A 300 -5.69 2.39 -18.00
CA PRO A 300 -6.11 3.73 -18.42
C PRO A 300 -6.32 4.62 -17.18
N ARG A 301 -5.63 5.76 -17.13
CA ARG A 301 -5.62 6.66 -15.94
C ARG A 301 -6.54 7.87 -16.03
N GLN A 302 -7.01 8.22 -17.21
CA GLN A 302 -7.90 9.38 -17.37
C GLN A 302 -9.18 9.19 -16.55
N GLY A 303 -9.49 10.16 -15.69
CA GLY A 303 -10.66 10.13 -14.82
C GLY A 303 -10.57 9.13 -13.66
N GLN A 304 -9.39 8.54 -13.40
CA GLN A 304 -9.19 7.61 -12.29
C GLN A 304 -8.80 8.33 -10.99
N PRO A 305 -9.00 7.69 -9.81
CA PRO A 305 -8.73 8.28 -8.49
C PRO A 305 -7.28 8.72 -8.26
N ILE A 306 -6.34 8.07 -8.96
CA ILE A 306 -4.91 8.41 -8.97
C ILE A 306 -4.51 8.45 -10.45
N GLN A 307 -4.78 9.58 -11.09
CA GLN A 307 -4.35 9.85 -12.46
C GLN A 307 -2.88 10.27 -12.48
N ASP A 308 -2.51 11.19 -11.58
CA ASP A 308 -1.13 11.57 -11.31
C ASP A 308 -0.49 10.58 -10.34
N LEU A 309 0.43 9.75 -10.85
CA LEU A 309 1.15 8.75 -10.07
C LEU A 309 2.15 9.34 -9.08
N SER A 310 2.34 10.66 -9.05
CA SER A 310 3.16 11.32 -8.04
C SER A 310 2.38 11.81 -6.82
N ARG A 311 1.06 11.87 -6.92
CA ARG A 311 0.19 12.48 -5.91
C ARG A 311 -0.09 11.56 -4.73
N ILE A 312 0.04 12.08 -3.52
CA ILE A 312 -0.40 11.37 -2.31
C ILE A 312 -1.91 11.33 -2.18
N GLY A 313 -2.40 10.25 -1.58
CA GLY A 313 -3.82 10.11 -1.29
C GLY A 313 -4.66 9.70 -2.50
N LEU A 314 -5.94 9.47 -2.22
CA LEU A 314 -6.95 9.12 -3.21
C LEU A 314 -7.64 10.40 -3.69
N ILE A 315 -6.91 11.22 -4.46
CA ILE A 315 -7.40 12.51 -4.93
C ILE A 315 -7.30 12.58 -6.45
N SER A 316 -8.44 12.44 -7.12
CA SER A 316 -8.55 12.57 -8.57
C SER A 316 -8.30 14.02 -9.03
N GLU A 317 -8.04 14.22 -10.33
CA GLU A 317 -7.96 15.58 -10.89
C GLU A 317 -9.26 16.35 -10.73
N ASP A 318 -10.40 15.65 -10.86
CA ASP A 318 -11.71 16.25 -10.67
C ASP A 318 -11.93 16.68 -9.22
N ALA A 319 -11.54 15.85 -8.25
CA ALA A 319 -11.60 16.19 -6.83
C ALA A 319 -10.69 17.38 -6.49
N LEU A 320 -9.47 17.44 -7.06
CA LEU A 320 -8.59 18.61 -6.94
C LEU A 320 -9.23 19.88 -7.48
N SER A 321 -9.81 19.82 -8.68
CA SER A 321 -10.45 20.99 -9.30
C SER A 321 -11.65 21.51 -8.50
N LYS A 322 -12.27 20.63 -7.69
CA LYS A 322 -13.43 20.88 -6.85
C LYS A 322 -13.09 20.97 -5.35
N MET A 323 -11.82 21.14 -5.00
CA MET A 323 -11.37 21.25 -3.61
C MET A 323 -12.19 22.31 -2.86
N PRO A 324 -12.86 21.99 -1.74
CA PRO A 324 -13.68 22.96 -1.03
C PRO A 324 -12.85 24.13 -0.52
N LYS A 325 -13.42 25.35 -0.56
CA LYS A 325 -12.73 26.59 -0.15
C LYS A 325 -12.17 26.52 1.26
N ALA A 326 -12.84 25.82 2.18
CA ALA A 326 -12.37 25.65 3.55
C ALA A 326 -11.01 24.92 3.59
N PHE A 327 -10.80 23.87 2.80
CA PHE A 327 -9.51 23.19 2.69
C PHE A 327 -8.46 24.01 1.93
N GLN A 328 -8.85 24.80 0.93
CA GLN A 328 -7.92 25.67 0.22
C GLN A 328 -7.25 26.68 1.15
N LYS A 329 -7.98 27.21 2.15
CA LYS A 329 -7.46 28.14 3.17
C LYS A 329 -6.45 27.51 4.13
N LEU A 330 -6.36 26.18 4.18
CA LEU A 330 -5.45 25.45 5.05
C LEU A 330 -4.13 25.09 4.39
N ASP A 331 -3.87 25.60 3.17
CA ASP A 331 -2.70 25.31 2.36
C ASP A 331 -2.49 23.81 2.04
N LEU A 332 -3.51 22.97 2.22
CA LEU A 332 -3.40 21.52 2.04
C LEU A 332 -2.93 21.12 0.62
N LEU A 333 -3.30 21.89 -0.40
CA LEU A 333 -2.84 21.63 -1.77
C LEU A 333 -1.31 21.76 -1.89
N LYS A 334 -0.73 22.74 -1.18
CA LYS A 334 0.72 22.94 -1.15
C LYS A 334 1.39 21.77 -0.43
N ASP A 335 0.83 21.32 0.69
CA ASP A 335 1.35 20.16 1.43
C ASP A 335 1.32 18.89 0.55
N ILE A 336 0.23 18.66 -0.20
CA ILE A 336 0.11 17.56 -1.17
C ILE A 336 1.16 17.67 -2.29
N GLN A 337 1.37 18.87 -2.83
CA GLN A 337 2.31 19.09 -3.94
C GLN A 337 3.78 18.94 -3.52
N GLN A 338 4.10 19.25 -2.27
CA GLN A 338 5.46 19.10 -1.73
C GLN A 338 5.81 17.65 -1.39
N LEU A 339 4.81 16.86 -1.02
CA LEU A 339 4.95 15.45 -0.68
C LEU A 339 4.64 14.59 -1.90
N GLN A 340 5.60 14.48 -2.82
CA GLN A 340 5.48 13.58 -3.97
C GLN A 340 5.90 12.15 -3.61
N LEU A 341 5.17 11.18 -4.14
CA LEU A 341 5.54 9.77 -4.12
C LEU A 341 5.76 9.24 -5.55
N THR A 342 6.10 7.97 -5.70
CA THR A 342 6.17 7.33 -7.03
C THR A 342 5.35 6.06 -7.02
N HIS A 343 4.07 6.19 -7.37
CA HIS A 343 3.14 5.07 -7.47
C HIS A 343 3.55 4.11 -8.59
N GLY A 344 3.43 2.81 -8.34
CA GLY A 344 3.52 1.81 -9.39
C GLY A 344 2.34 1.89 -10.36
N ALA A 345 2.56 1.39 -11.57
CA ALA A 345 1.59 1.44 -12.66
C ALA A 345 0.25 0.73 -12.34
N GLY A 346 0.25 -0.21 -11.39
CA GLY A 346 -0.91 -0.98 -10.96
C GLY A 346 -1.63 -0.49 -9.69
N VAL A 347 -1.36 0.73 -9.19
CA VAL A 347 -2.11 1.26 -8.04
C VAL A 347 -3.59 1.40 -8.37
N ASN A 348 -4.47 1.06 -7.42
CA ASN A 348 -5.93 1.14 -7.55
C ASN A 348 -6.47 0.35 -8.76
N ARG A 349 -5.96 -0.88 -8.97
CA ARG A 349 -6.40 -1.80 -10.03
C ARG A 349 -7.77 -2.44 -9.84
N TRP A 350 -8.47 -2.13 -8.74
CA TRP A 350 -9.70 -2.81 -8.38
C TRP A 350 -10.93 -1.92 -8.61
N ARG A 351 -11.97 -2.52 -9.19
CA ARG A 351 -13.35 -2.07 -9.09
C ARG A 351 -14.00 -2.83 -7.93
N LEU A 352 -14.63 -2.09 -7.04
CA LEU A 352 -15.07 -2.61 -5.74
C LEU A 352 -16.59 -2.78 -5.75
N THR A 353 -17.04 -4.02 -5.61
CA THR A 353 -18.45 -4.43 -5.78
C THR A 353 -19.04 -5.14 -4.55
N GLY A 354 -18.23 -5.41 -3.52
CA GLY A 354 -18.68 -6.04 -2.29
C GLY A 354 -19.51 -5.13 -1.38
N GLU A 355 -20.10 -5.72 -0.34
CA GLU A 355 -20.96 -5.01 0.60
C GLU A 355 -20.22 -4.00 1.48
N PHE A 356 -18.96 -4.23 1.81
CA PHE A 356 -18.18 -3.28 2.62
C PHE A 356 -17.97 -1.91 1.94
N PRO A 357 -17.42 -1.86 0.70
CA PRO A 357 -17.27 -0.59 0.00
C PRO A 357 -18.64 0.06 -0.28
N GLN A 358 -19.71 -0.72 -0.50
CA GLN A 358 -21.06 -0.18 -0.59
C GLN A 358 -21.50 0.48 0.71
N HIS A 359 -21.36 -0.19 1.84
CA HIS A 359 -21.69 0.35 3.15
C HIS A 359 -20.90 1.64 3.45
N CYS A 360 -19.61 1.68 3.12
CA CYS A 360 -18.82 2.89 3.27
C CYS A 360 -19.42 4.06 2.48
N ARG A 361 -19.75 3.84 1.19
CA ARG A 361 -20.40 4.85 0.34
C ARG A 361 -21.75 5.29 0.89
N ASP A 362 -22.57 4.37 1.39
CA ASP A 362 -23.89 4.68 1.96
C ASP A 362 -23.79 5.55 3.22
N GLN A 363 -22.69 5.42 3.98
CA GLN A 363 -22.35 6.31 5.10
C GLN A 363 -21.57 7.56 4.65
N GLY A 364 -21.33 7.70 3.35
CA GLY A 364 -20.57 8.77 2.73
C GLY A 364 -19.09 8.73 3.09
N PHE A 365 -18.47 7.59 3.37
CA PHE A 365 -17.00 7.50 3.53
C PHE A 365 -16.32 7.28 2.18
N PRO A 366 -15.09 7.79 1.99
CA PRO A 366 -14.30 7.45 0.81
C PRO A 366 -13.89 5.97 0.83
N VAL A 367 -13.63 5.45 -0.36
CA VAL A 367 -13.36 4.04 -0.63
C VAL A 367 -12.27 3.92 -1.70
N ALA A 368 -11.26 3.10 -1.41
CA ALA A 368 -10.24 2.69 -2.37
C ALA A 368 -10.01 1.18 -2.40
N GLY A 369 -10.51 0.46 -1.41
CA GLY A 369 -10.39 -0.97 -1.33
C GLY A 369 -11.58 -1.61 -0.64
N THR A 370 -11.31 -2.77 -0.09
CA THR A 370 -12.16 -3.36 0.94
C THR A 370 -11.47 -3.15 2.29
N GLN A 371 -11.89 -3.86 3.35
CA GLN A 371 -11.10 -3.87 4.58
C GLN A 371 -9.64 -4.26 4.26
N SER A 372 -8.69 -3.54 4.87
CA SER A 372 -7.30 -3.67 4.47
C SER A 372 -6.70 -5.01 4.90
N GLY A 373 -6.42 -5.87 3.93
CA GLY A 373 -5.65 -7.09 4.15
C GLY A 373 -4.22 -6.79 4.59
N ASN A 374 -3.65 -5.66 4.15
CA ASN A 374 -2.31 -5.23 4.55
C ASN A 374 -2.29 -4.81 6.04
N ALA A 375 -3.29 -4.06 6.49
CA ALA A 375 -3.45 -3.73 7.91
C ALA A 375 -3.62 -4.98 8.78
N ALA A 376 -4.44 -5.95 8.35
CA ALA A 376 -4.65 -7.20 9.08
C ALA A 376 -3.32 -7.96 9.27
N VAL A 377 -2.51 -8.11 8.22
CA VAL A 377 -1.23 -8.81 8.34
C VAL A 377 -0.18 -8.03 9.12
N ALA A 378 -0.22 -6.69 9.12
CA ALA A 378 0.60 -5.89 10.02
C ALA A 378 0.24 -6.14 11.49
N ILE A 379 -1.06 -6.21 11.82
CA ILE A 379 -1.53 -6.56 13.17
C ILE A 379 -1.05 -7.96 13.56
N LEU A 380 -1.05 -8.94 12.64
CA LEU A 380 -0.46 -10.26 12.90
C LEU A 380 1.02 -10.14 13.28
N PHE A 381 1.83 -9.43 12.48
CA PHE A 381 3.24 -9.23 12.80
C PHE A 381 3.44 -8.57 14.17
N LEU A 382 2.70 -7.49 14.46
CA LEU A 382 2.82 -6.75 15.71
C LEU A 382 2.47 -7.63 16.92
N ASN A 383 1.46 -8.50 16.81
CA ASN A 383 1.15 -9.48 17.84
C ASN A 383 2.23 -10.56 17.96
N LEU A 384 2.79 -11.06 16.86
CA LEU A 384 3.90 -12.02 16.93
C LEU A 384 5.14 -11.41 17.61
N ALA A 385 5.52 -10.19 17.22
CA ALA A 385 6.68 -9.47 17.75
C ALA A 385 6.52 -9.08 19.24
N SER A 386 5.28 -8.88 19.70
CA SER A 386 4.95 -8.58 21.09
C SER A 386 4.44 -9.77 21.90
N LYS A 387 4.51 -11.00 21.37
CA LYS A 387 4.02 -12.21 22.06
C LYS A 387 2.55 -12.09 22.49
N GLY A 388 1.73 -11.51 21.62
CA GLY A 388 0.29 -11.29 21.80
C GLY A 388 -0.08 -10.03 22.59
N GLN A 389 0.89 -9.27 23.09
CA GLN A 389 0.62 -8.10 23.94
C GLN A 389 0.28 -6.82 23.16
N PHE A 390 0.37 -6.84 21.82
CA PHE A 390 -0.02 -5.69 21.00
C PHE A 390 -1.53 -5.45 21.06
N SER A 391 -2.34 -6.48 20.84
CA SER A 391 -3.80 -6.34 20.93
C SER A 391 -4.23 -6.16 22.40
N GLY A 392 -5.16 -5.23 22.66
CA GLY A 392 -5.52 -4.86 24.03
C GLY A 392 -4.56 -3.86 24.69
N SER A 393 -3.67 -3.22 23.92
CA SER A 393 -2.68 -2.27 24.46
C SER A 393 -2.79 -0.87 23.84
N GLU A 394 -2.22 0.12 24.52
CA GLU A 394 -2.07 1.47 23.99
C GLU A 394 -1.21 1.52 22.71
N HIS A 395 -0.30 0.55 22.51
CA HIS A 395 0.48 0.47 21.27
C HIS A 395 -0.42 0.25 20.05
N ALA A 396 -1.54 -0.47 20.21
CA ALA A 396 -2.48 -0.66 19.12
C ALA A 396 -3.23 0.62 18.76
N HIS A 397 -3.56 1.47 19.73
CA HIS A 397 -4.10 2.82 19.48
C HIS A 397 -3.08 3.69 18.74
N LYS A 398 -1.83 3.71 19.21
CA LYS A 398 -0.72 4.43 18.57
C LYS A 398 -0.53 3.99 17.12
N PHE A 399 -0.41 2.69 16.84
CA PHE A 399 -0.30 2.18 15.47
C PHE A 399 -1.57 2.36 14.63
N GLY A 400 -2.73 2.41 15.29
CA GLY A 400 -4.04 2.60 14.67
C GLY A 400 -4.27 3.93 13.99
N LEU A 401 -3.37 4.90 14.19
CA LEU A 401 -3.33 6.13 13.41
C LEU A 401 -2.35 6.03 12.24
N TYR A 402 -1.13 5.54 12.48
CA TYR A 402 -0.01 5.65 11.54
C TYR A 402 -0.12 4.66 10.40
N TYR A 403 -0.51 3.43 10.69
CA TYR A 403 -0.62 2.42 9.65
C TYR A 403 -1.75 2.76 8.66
N PRO A 404 -2.96 3.13 9.13
CA PRO A 404 -4.01 3.64 8.24
C PRO A 404 -3.61 4.93 7.50
N ALA A 405 -2.97 5.89 8.17
CA ALA A 405 -2.49 7.12 7.52
C ALA A 405 -1.49 6.83 6.40
N MET A 406 -0.55 5.91 6.61
CA MET A 406 0.39 5.47 5.58
C MET A 406 -0.33 4.85 4.39
N LEU A 407 -1.31 3.96 4.62
CA LEU A 407 -2.09 3.35 3.54
C LEU A 407 -2.90 4.38 2.76
N ASN A 408 -3.41 5.41 3.44
CA ASN A 408 -4.12 6.52 2.82
C ASN A 408 -3.22 7.38 1.95
N ILE A 409 -2.09 7.85 2.48
CA ILE A 409 -1.09 8.61 1.75
C ILE A 409 -0.59 7.84 0.51
N CYS A 410 -0.39 6.53 0.64
CA CYS A 410 0.01 5.65 -0.46
C CYS A 410 -1.14 5.30 -1.44
N GLY A 411 -2.34 5.86 -1.28
CA GLY A 411 -3.47 5.59 -2.17
C GLY A 411 -3.89 4.11 -2.23
N HIS A 412 -3.56 3.32 -1.20
CA HIS A 412 -3.90 1.90 -1.13
C HIS A 412 -5.27 1.66 -0.49
N HIS A 413 -5.62 2.46 0.52
CA HIS A 413 -6.87 2.39 1.24
C HIS A 413 -7.31 3.78 1.69
N ALA A 414 -8.62 4.00 1.84
CA ALA A 414 -9.08 5.15 2.61
C ALA A 414 -8.70 4.96 4.10
N LEU A 415 -8.54 6.07 4.82
CA LEU A 415 -8.16 6.04 6.25
C LEU A 415 -9.21 5.26 7.05
N CYS A 416 -10.49 5.46 6.72
CA CYS A 416 -11.61 4.78 7.37
C CYS A 416 -11.55 3.24 7.23
N GLU A 417 -11.13 2.72 6.07
CA GLU A 417 -11.14 1.29 5.75
C GLU A 417 -10.15 0.49 6.59
N SER A 418 -9.09 1.15 7.05
CA SER A 418 -8.00 0.52 7.79
C SER A 418 -8.07 0.79 9.29
N SER A 419 -8.63 1.94 9.69
CA SER A 419 -8.70 2.35 11.11
C SER A 419 -9.55 1.39 11.95
N ILE A 420 -10.65 0.85 11.41
CA ILE A 420 -11.52 -0.08 12.12
C ILE A 420 -10.79 -1.36 12.57
N LEU A 421 -9.77 -1.82 11.84
CA LEU A 421 -9.01 -3.01 12.21
C LEU A 421 -8.15 -2.77 13.46
N PHE A 422 -7.53 -1.60 13.53
CA PHE A 422 -6.69 -1.25 14.67
C PHE A 422 -7.52 -0.87 15.90
N HIS A 423 -8.70 -0.28 15.74
CA HIS A 423 -9.64 -0.11 16.85
C HIS A 423 -10.06 -1.48 17.41
N ALA A 424 -10.45 -2.43 16.55
CA ALA A 424 -10.77 -3.78 17.01
C ALA A 424 -9.59 -4.48 17.70
N ALA A 425 -8.36 -4.30 17.18
CA ALA A 425 -7.16 -4.83 17.82
C ALA A 425 -6.88 -4.18 19.18
N ALA A 426 -7.03 -2.86 19.28
CA ALA A 426 -6.79 -2.11 20.51
C ALA A 426 -7.82 -2.45 21.59
N ASP A 427 -9.09 -2.58 21.23
CA ASP A 427 -10.17 -2.95 22.15
C ASP A 427 -10.23 -4.46 22.43
N LYS A 428 -9.41 -5.25 21.72
CA LYS A 428 -9.43 -6.72 21.71
C LYS A 428 -10.83 -7.29 21.43
N THR A 429 -11.54 -6.65 20.51
CA THR A 429 -12.89 -7.03 20.10
C THR A 429 -12.89 -7.71 18.74
N LYS A 430 -13.95 -8.48 18.45
CA LYS A 430 -14.18 -8.96 17.08
C LYS A 430 -14.48 -7.75 16.19
N LEU A 431 -13.73 -7.62 15.11
CA LEU A 431 -13.87 -6.58 14.11
C LEU A 431 -15.31 -6.53 13.58
N ASP A 432 -15.94 -5.38 13.75
CA ASP A 432 -17.17 -5.04 13.03
C ASP A 432 -16.77 -4.61 11.62
N LEU A 433 -17.29 -5.31 10.61
CA LEU A 433 -17.03 -5.04 9.20
C LEU A 433 -17.92 -3.89 8.68
N ARG A 434 -18.26 -2.95 9.56
CA ARG A 434 -18.99 -1.71 9.27
C ARG A 434 -18.18 -0.53 9.79
N VAL A 435 -18.27 0.58 9.08
CA VAL A 435 -17.58 1.81 9.48
C VAL A 435 -18.52 2.59 10.41
N PRO A 436 -18.11 2.85 11.68
CA PRO A 436 -18.97 3.56 12.61
C PRO A 436 -19.16 5.01 12.15
N LYS A 437 -20.36 5.57 12.34
CA LYS A 437 -20.70 6.93 11.87
C LYS A 437 -19.83 8.02 12.49
N ASP A 438 -19.40 7.81 13.72
CA ASP A 438 -18.57 8.70 14.52
C ASP A 438 -17.06 8.45 14.34
N LEU A 439 -16.65 7.59 13.39
CA LEU A 439 -15.25 7.19 13.21
C LEU A 439 -14.29 8.38 13.14
N TYR A 440 -14.63 9.45 12.42
CA TYR A 440 -13.75 10.63 12.32
C TYR A 440 -13.61 11.39 13.64
N GLY A 441 -14.64 11.39 14.49
CA GLY A 441 -14.54 11.91 15.85
C GLY A 441 -13.58 11.06 16.69
N THR A 442 -13.67 9.74 16.58
CA THR A 442 -12.73 8.81 17.24
C THR A 442 -11.30 9.03 16.75
N ILE A 443 -11.08 9.13 15.44
CA ILE A 443 -9.76 9.40 14.86
C ILE A 443 -9.21 10.74 15.37
N LEU A 444 -10.02 11.81 15.36
CA LEU A 444 -9.59 13.11 15.85
C LEU A 444 -9.17 13.06 17.32
N HIS A 445 -9.97 12.40 18.16
CA HIS A 445 -9.63 12.20 19.56
C HIS A 445 -8.28 11.47 19.74
N GLN A 446 -8.06 10.40 18.97
CA GLN A 446 -6.82 9.65 19.00
C GLN A 446 -5.63 10.49 18.51
N VAL A 447 -5.83 11.33 17.50
CA VAL A 447 -4.82 12.27 17.00
C VAL A 447 -4.39 13.25 18.11
N HIS A 448 -5.32 13.80 18.89
CA HIS A 448 -4.99 14.66 20.04
C HIS A 448 -4.20 13.93 21.14
N LEU A 449 -4.44 12.63 21.32
CA LEU A 449 -3.74 11.84 22.34
C LEU A 449 -2.32 11.44 21.91
N HIS A 450 -2.12 11.13 20.63
CA HIS A 450 -0.95 10.39 20.16
C HIS A 450 -0.06 11.16 19.18
N THR A 451 -0.41 12.39 18.84
CA THR A 451 0.35 13.24 17.91
C THR A 451 0.59 14.63 18.51
N LEU A 452 1.45 15.40 17.85
CA LEU A 452 1.65 16.83 18.08
C LEU A 452 1.05 17.66 16.92
N ALA A 453 0.16 17.06 16.13
CA ALA A 453 -0.46 17.71 15.00
C ALA A 453 -1.45 18.79 15.46
N ASP A 454 -1.44 19.93 14.77
CA ASP A 454 -2.20 21.14 15.12
C ASP A 454 -3.31 21.48 14.11
N LYS A 455 -3.19 21.05 12.85
CA LYS A 455 -4.24 21.23 11.83
C LYS A 455 -5.41 20.23 11.83
N PRO A 456 -5.41 19.06 12.51
CA PRO A 456 -6.53 18.12 12.45
C PRO A 456 -7.90 18.70 12.83
N ASP A 457 -7.96 19.58 13.83
CA ASP A 457 -9.20 20.30 14.18
C ASP A 457 -9.63 21.25 13.06
N SER A 458 -8.67 21.88 12.39
CA SER A 458 -8.93 22.76 11.24
C SER A 458 -9.47 21.96 10.06
N TYR A 459 -8.91 20.77 9.77
CA TYR A 459 -9.44 19.87 8.74
C TYR A 459 -10.85 19.37 9.10
N PHE A 460 -11.10 19.05 10.36
CA PHE A 460 -12.42 18.60 10.81
C PHE A 460 -13.47 19.72 10.72
N ASN A 461 -13.10 20.96 11.07
CA ASN A 461 -13.95 22.12 10.87
C ASN A 461 -14.21 22.39 9.38
N ALA A 462 -13.18 22.31 8.54
CA ALA A 462 -13.32 22.44 7.08
C ALA A 462 -14.24 21.36 6.48
N LEU A 463 -14.20 20.14 7.03
CA LEU A 463 -15.12 19.06 6.66
C LEU A 463 -16.57 19.37 7.05
N ARG A 464 -16.81 20.05 8.17
CA ARG A 464 -18.16 20.43 8.62
C ARG A 464 -18.72 21.63 7.84
N GLU A 465 -17.85 22.49 7.33
CA GLU A 465 -18.22 23.65 6.50
C GLU A 465 -18.58 23.26 5.06
N ALA A 466 -17.99 22.18 4.55
CA ALA A 466 -18.20 21.65 3.21
C ALA A 466 -19.41 20.72 3.15
#